data_AF-A0A645IA91-F1
#
_entry.id   AF-A0A645IA91-F1
#
_cell.length_a   1.000
_cell.length_b   1.000
_cell.length_c   1.000
_cell.angle_alpha   90.00
_cell.angle_beta   90.00
_cell.angle_gamma   90.00
#
_symmetry.space_group_name_H-M   'P 1'
#
loop_
_entity.id
_entity.type
_entity.pdbx_description
1 polymer ?
#
loop_
_entity_poly.entity_id
_entity_poly.type
_entity_poly.pdbx_seq_one_letter_code
_entity_poly.pdbx_strand_id
1 'polypeptide(L)'
;MGGAIGPVYYYFWNSLCAAIKHTEEITTEELAQGFEKAAAKIMTACNVKQGDKTVLDAILPAARAMAEHYDEPLAQALAAAVQAADQGREATFDMVAQKGRARFLGEKSKSHYDAGATSFVLWLKELEKAINMREIVTE
;
A
#
# COMPACT_ATOMS: atom_id res chain seq x y z
N MET A 1 -8.71 -14.95 -5.26
CA MET A 1 -9.48 -13.86 -4.62
C MET A 1 -10.59 -13.42 -5.57
N GLY A 2 -11.85 -13.33 -5.12
CA GLY A 2 -12.97 -12.83 -5.92
C GLY A 2 -13.26 -11.34 -5.65
N GLY A 3 -14.02 -10.68 -6.54
CA GLY A 3 -14.40 -9.27 -6.39
C GLY A 3 -13.29 -8.26 -6.73
N ALA A 4 -13.47 -7.00 -6.31
CA ALA A 4 -12.58 -5.90 -6.67
C ALA A 4 -11.14 -6.04 -6.14
N ILE A 5 -10.95 -6.78 -5.05
CA ILE A 5 -9.65 -6.93 -4.39
C ILE A 5 -8.69 -7.85 -5.16
N GLY A 6 -9.22 -8.79 -5.96
CA GLY A 6 -8.40 -9.72 -6.75
C GLY A 6 -7.50 -9.01 -7.76
N PRO A 7 -8.06 -8.21 -8.69
CA PRO A 7 -7.27 -7.42 -9.63
C PRO A 7 -6.31 -6.44 -8.94
N VAL A 8 -6.74 -5.78 -7.86
CA VAL A 8 -5.89 -4.83 -7.13
C VAL A 8 -4.62 -5.51 -6.62
N TYR A 9 -4.75 -6.61 -5.87
CA TYR A 9 -3.57 -7.32 -5.36
C TYR A 9 -2.77 -7.99 -6.48
N TYR A 10 -3.41 -8.45 -7.56
CA TYR A 10 -2.69 -8.94 -8.72
C TYR A 10 -1.75 -7.85 -9.28
N TYR A 11 -2.27 -6.63 -9.51
CA TYR A 11 -1.43 -5.54 -10.01
C TYR A 11 -0.36 -5.13 -9.00
N PHE A 12 -0.70 -5.10 -7.72
CA PHE A 12 0.27 -4.79 -6.66
C PHE A 12 1.47 -5.75 -6.68
N TRP A 13 1.20 -7.06 -6.56
CA TRP A 13 2.26 -8.07 -6.51
C TRP A 13 3.00 -8.20 -7.83
N ASN A 14 2.30 -8.13 -8.96
CA ASN A 14 2.96 -8.24 -10.27
C ASN A 14 3.92 -7.06 -10.51
N SER A 15 3.53 -5.84 -10.11
CA SER A 15 4.41 -4.67 -10.20
C SER A 15 5.64 -4.77 -9.29
N LEU A 16 5.47 -5.32 -8.08
CA LEU A 16 6.59 -5.62 -7.18
C LEU A 16 7.55 -6.66 -7.79
N CYS A 17 7.03 -7.81 -8.22
CA CYS A 17 7.83 -8.86 -8.84
C CYS A 17 8.57 -8.36 -10.09
N ALA A 18 7.96 -7.47 -10.88
CA ALA A 18 8.59 -6.90 -12.07
C ALA A 18 9.68 -5.84 -11.77
N ALA A 19 9.72 -5.30 -10.54
CA ALA A 19 10.75 -4.34 -10.13
C ALA A 19 11.96 -5.02 -9.49
N ILE A 20 11.74 -6.17 -8.84
CA ILE A 20 12.79 -6.96 -8.20
C ILE A 20 13.64 -7.65 -9.26
N LYS A 21 14.96 -7.46 -9.22
CA LYS A 21 15.89 -8.27 -10.03
C LYS A 21 15.87 -9.70 -9.48
N HIS A 22 16.02 -10.70 -10.34
CA HIS A 22 16.01 -12.11 -9.95
C HIS A 22 17.30 -12.52 -9.20
N THR A 23 17.57 -11.83 -8.09
CA THR A 23 18.72 -11.95 -7.20
C THR A 23 18.27 -12.49 -5.84
N GLU A 24 19.22 -12.92 -5.01
CA GLU A 24 18.93 -13.48 -3.69
C GLU A 24 18.50 -12.42 -2.66
N GLU A 25 18.87 -11.16 -2.89
CA GLU A 25 18.51 -10.02 -2.05
C GLU A 25 17.68 -9.01 -2.84
N ILE A 26 16.71 -8.41 -2.15
CA ILE A 26 15.84 -7.35 -2.65
C ILE A 26 16.27 -6.05 -2.00
N THR A 27 16.57 -5.02 -2.79
CA THR A 27 16.99 -3.73 -2.25
C THR A 27 15.80 -2.84 -1.88
N THR A 28 16.01 -1.85 -1.00
CA THR A 28 15.02 -0.81 -0.69
C THR A 28 14.56 -0.08 -1.97
N GLU A 29 15.51 0.28 -2.84
CA GLU A 29 15.24 0.93 -4.12
C GLU A 29 14.32 0.10 -5.03
N GLU A 30 14.55 -1.21 -5.13
CA GLU A 30 13.72 -2.10 -5.95
C GLU A 30 12.28 -2.19 -5.43
N LEU A 31 12.12 -2.27 -4.10
CA LEU A 31 10.80 -2.23 -3.49
C LEU A 31 10.12 -0.87 -3.69
N ALA A 32 10.85 0.23 -3.53
CA ALA A 32 10.31 1.57 -3.76
C ALA A 32 9.77 1.72 -5.19
N GLN A 33 10.56 1.32 -6.19
CA GLN A 33 10.13 1.30 -7.58
C GLN A 33 8.93 0.38 -7.80
N GLY A 34 8.89 -0.77 -7.12
CA GLY A 34 7.77 -1.72 -7.17
C GLY A 34 6.47 -1.12 -6.63
N PHE A 35 6.52 -0.45 -5.48
CA PHE A 35 5.38 0.25 -4.86
C PHE A 35 4.87 1.39 -5.75
N GLU A 36 5.77 2.21 -6.31
CA GLU A 36 5.40 3.30 -7.21
C GLU A 36 4.69 2.78 -8.47
N LYS A 37 5.29 1.76 -9.13
CA LYS A 37 4.69 1.10 -10.30
C LYS A 37 3.35 0.46 -9.96
N ALA A 38 3.23 -0.16 -8.78
CA ALA A 38 1.99 -0.77 -8.31
C ALA A 38 0.88 0.27 -8.12
N ALA A 39 1.17 1.38 -7.44
CA ALA A 39 0.20 2.46 -7.23
C ALA A 39 -0.30 3.03 -8.56
N ALA A 40 0.61 3.36 -9.48
CA ALA A 40 0.27 3.85 -10.81
C ALA A 40 -0.54 2.82 -11.63
N LYS A 41 -0.18 1.54 -11.54
CA LYS A 41 -0.91 0.46 -12.24
C LYS A 41 -2.31 0.27 -11.68
N ILE A 42 -2.49 0.32 -10.37
CA ILE A 42 -3.81 0.23 -9.72
C ILE A 42 -4.68 1.42 -10.10
N MET A 43 -4.13 2.64 -10.06
CA MET A 43 -4.85 3.85 -10.47
C MET A 43 -5.45 3.71 -11.88
N THR A 44 -4.62 3.28 -12.83
CA THR A 44 -5.01 3.16 -14.24
C THR A 44 -5.91 1.94 -14.49
N ALA A 45 -5.50 0.75 -14.05
CA ALA A 45 -6.20 -0.50 -14.37
C ALA A 45 -7.50 -0.69 -13.58
N CYS A 46 -7.58 -0.16 -12.35
CA CYS A 46 -8.80 -0.21 -11.54
C CYS A 46 -9.64 1.08 -11.65
N ASN A 47 -9.15 2.09 -12.40
CA ASN A 47 -9.80 3.39 -12.56
C ASN A 47 -10.16 4.01 -11.20
N VAL A 48 -9.16 4.18 -10.35
CA VAL A 48 -9.28 4.74 -9.00
C VAL A 48 -8.27 5.86 -8.81
N LYS A 49 -8.59 6.82 -7.94
CA LYS A 49 -7.68 7.92 -7.56
C LYS A 49 -7.68 8.12 -6.05
N GLN A 50 -6.68 8.83 -5.55
CA GLN A 50 -6.66 9.27 -4.15
C GLN A 50 -7.94 10.07 -3.84
N GLY A 51 -8.56 9.79 -2.71
CA GLY A 51 -9.84 10.34 -2.27
C GLY A 51 -11.06 9.52 -2.65
N ASP A 52 -10.93 8.43 -3.42
CA ASP A 52 -12.07 7.57 -3.79
C ASP A 52 -12.56 6.67 -2.64
N LYS A 53 -11.89 6.70 -1.48
CA LYS A 53 -12.07 5.84 -0.31
C LYS A 53 -11.84 4.37 -0.67
N THR A 54 -10.60 4.04 -1.01
CA THR A 54 -10.17 2.69 -1.40
C THR A 54 -8.81 2.37 -0.80
N VAL A 55 -8.36 1.13 -0.98
CA VAL A 55 -7.00 0.72 -0.63
C VAL A 55 -5.89 1.59 -1.26
N LEU A 56 -6.16 2.25 -2.39
CA LEU A 56 -5.21 3.19 -2.99
C LEU A 56 -4.86 4.35 -2.03
N ASP A 57 -5.80 4.75 -1.17
CA ASP A 57 -5.58 5.82 -0.19
C ASP A 57 -4.50 5.46 0.83
N ALA A 58 -4.20 4.18 1.04
CA ALA A 58 -3.06 3.73 1.83
C ALA A 58 -1.83 3.37 0.96
N ILE A 59 -2.02 2.72 -0.20
CA ILE A 59 -0.92 2.31 -1.08
C ILE A 59 -0.16 3.52 -1.64
N LEU A 60 -0.86 4.56 -2.08
CA LEU A 60 -0.22 5.70 -2.76
C LEU A 60 0.68 6.50 -1.79
N PRO A 61 0.26 6.85 -0.56
CA PRO A 61 1.16 7.44 0.43
C PRO A 61 2.33 6.53 0.80
N ALA A 62 2.11 5.23 0.97
CA ALA A 62 3.19 4.27 1.25
C ALA A 62 4.24 4.26 0.14
N ALA A 63 3.80 4.27 -1.13
CA ALA A 63 4.68 4.30 -2.28
C ALA A 63 5.52 5.58 -2.35
N ARG A 64 4.92 6.74 -2.03
CA ARG A 64 5.64 8.01 -1.96
C ARG A 64 6.73 7.98 -0.88
N ALA A 65 6.38 7.49 0.32
CA ALA A 65 7.35 7.37 1.42
C ALA A 65 8.49 6.40 1.06
N MET A 66 8.19 5.22 0.49
CA MET A 66 9.24 4.31 0.02
C MET A 66 10.17 4.97 -1.01
N ALA A 67 9.63 5.80 -1.90
CA ALA A 67 10.42 6.51 -2.92
C ALA A 67 11.25 7.67 -2.33
N GLU A 68 10.78 8.32 -1.27
CA GLU A 68 11.53 9.36 -0.55
C GLU A 68 12.70 8.79 0.26
N HIS A 69 12.57 7.54 0.73
CA HIS A 69 13.55 6.84 1.57
C HIS A 69 14.21 5.65 0.84
N TYR A 70 14.35 5.72 -0.49
CA TYR A 70 14.77 4.59 -1.32
C TYR A 70 16.23 4.15 -1.07
N ASP A 71 17.07 5.05 -0.57
CA ASP A 71 18.49 4.87 -0.28
C ASP A 71 18.77 4.61 1.21
N GLU A 72 17.72 4.53 2.03
CA GLU A 72 17.80 4.19 3.44
C GLU A 72 17.72 2.68 3.70
N PRO A 73 18.13 2.21 4.91
CA PRO A 73 17.88 0.84 5.34
C PRO A 73 16.39 0.48 5.20
N LEU A 74 16.11 -0.74 4.74
CA LEU A 74 14.75 -1.19 4.45
C LEU A 74 13.80 -1.03 5.65
N ALA A 75 14.29 -1.28 6.87
CA ALA A 75 13.54 -1.05 8.10
C ALA A 75 13.03 0.39 8.23
N GLN A 76 13.86 1.39 7.92
CA GLN A 76 13.52 2.81 8.03
C GLN A 76 12.52 3.23 6.93
N ALA A 77 12.77 2.80 5.69
CA ALA A 77 11.85 3.05 4.58
C ALA A 77 10.46 2.43 4.82
N LEU A 78 10.41 1.21 5.35
CA LEU A 78 9.15 0.54 5.71
C LEU A 78 8.44 1.23 6.88
N ALA A 79 9.16 1.71 7.89
CA ALA A 79 8.56 2.47 8.98
C ALA A 79 7.89 3.75 8.47
N ALA A 80 8.56 4.50 7.59
CA ALA A 80 8.01 5.68 6.93
C ALA A 80 6.78 5.31 6.07
N ALA A 81 6.86 4.22 5.32
CA ALA A 81 5.76 3.73 4.50
C ALA A 81 4.54 3.31 5.32
N VAL A 82 4.74 2.64 6.46
CA VAL A 82 3.68 2.28 7.41
C VAL A 82 2.99 3.53 7.94
N GLN A 83 3.76 4.54 8.38
CA GLN A 83 3.21 5.78 8.90
C GLN A 83 2.37 6.50 7.83
N ALA A 84 2.89 6.63 6.61
CA ALA A 84 2.20 7.28 5.50
C ALA A 84 0.93 6.50 5.09
N ALA A 85 0.99 5.16 5.04
CA ALA A 85 -0.15 4.31 4.76
C ALA A 85 -1.25 4.46 5.82
N ASP A 86 -0.87 4.54 7.10
CA ASP A 86 -1.80 4.69 8.21
C ASP A 86 -2.51 6.04 8.18
N GLN A 87 -1.79 7.13 7.91
CA GLN A 87 -2.38 8.45 7.66
C GLN A 87 -3.36 8.43 6.48
N GLY A 88 -2.99 7.74 5.40
CA GLY A 88 -3.85 7.51 4.25
C GLY A 88 -5.13 6.76 4.60
N ARG A 89 -5.02 5.69 5.38
CA ARG A 89 -6.17 4.95 5.95
C ARG A 89 -7.02 5.84 6.85
N GLU A 90 -6.42 6.62 7.73
CA GLU A 90 -7.15 7.52 8.64
C GLU A 90 -7.97 8.55 7.88
N ALA A 91 -7.40 9.15 6.83
CA ALA A 91 -8.10 10.09 5.97
C ALA A 91 -9.36 9.48 5.33
N THR A 92 -9.41 8.15 5.14
CA THR A 92 -10.62 7.49 4.62
C THR A 92 -11.82 7.63 5.54
N PHE A 93 -11.66 7.88 6.84
CA PHE A 93 -12.77 7.97 7.80
C PHE A 93 -13.82 8.99 7.38
N ASP A 94 -13.39 10.17 6.94
CA ASP A 94 -14.28 11.28 6.57
C ASP A 94 -14.66 11.31 5.08
N MET A 95 -14.15 10.36 4.28
CA MET A 95 -14.43 10.28 2.85
C MET A 95 -15.76 9.60 2.53
N VAL A 96 -16.44 10.12 1.50
CA VAL A 96 -17.55 9.45 0.83
C VAL A 96 -17.01 8.50 -0.23
N ALA A 97 -17.34 7.22 -0.13
CA ALA A 97 -16.90 6.22 -1.08
C ALA A 97 -17.38 6.51 -2.52
N GLN A 98 -16.44 6.59 -3.46
CA GLN A 98 -16.74 6.74 -4.88
C GLN A 98 -16.66 5.40 -5.64
N LYS A 99 -15.95 4.43 -5.06
CA LYS A 99 -15.62 3.15 -5.69
C LYS A 99 -15.98 1.96 -4.80
N GLY A 100 -15.91 0.77 -5.36
CA GLY A 100 -16.22 -0.47 -4.65
C GLY A 100 -17.68 -0.60 -4.22
N ARG A 101 -17.95 -1.48 -3.24
CA ARG A 101 -19.31 -1.71 -2.71
C ARG A 101 -19.76 -0.59 -1.77
N ALA A 102 -18.83 0.05 -1.06
CA ALA A 102 -19.14 1.12 -0.11
C ALA A 102 -19.81 2.34 -0.78
N ARG A 103 -19.56 2.58 -2.08
CA ARG A 103 -20.20 3.68 -2.83
C ARG A 103 -21.73 3.63 -2.80
N PHE A 104 -22.33 2.45 -2.68
CA PHE A 104 -23.79 2.29 -2.63
C PHE A 104 -24.40 2.86 -1.34
N LEU A 105 -23.57 3.14 -0.33
CA LEU A 105 -23.99 3.75 0.93
C LEU A 105 -24.00 5.29 0.87
N GLY A 106 -23.39 5.90 -0.15
CA GLY A 106 -23.27 7.36 -0.27
C GLY A 106 -22.67 7.98 1.00
N GLU A 107 -23.29 9.05 1.51
CA GLU A 107 -22.87 9.74 2.75
C GLU A 107 -22.74 8.81 3.97
N LYS A 108 -23.49 7.69 4.01
CA LYS A 108 -23.39 6.72 5.12
C LYS A 108 -22.06 5.95 5.14
N SER A 109 -21.24 6.09 4.11
CA SER A 109 -19.89 5.53 4.09
C SER A 109 -18.88 6.34 4.91
N LYS A 110 -19.21 7.57 5.34
CA LYS A 110 -18.40 8.34 6.30
C LYS A 110 -18.39 7.68 7.68
N SER A 111 -17.46 8.12 8.52
CA SER A 111 -17.24 7.64 9.89
C SER A 111 -16.89 6.16 10.00
N HIS A 112 -16.36 5.60 8.91
CA HIS A 112 -15.87 4.23 8.85
C HIS A 112 -14.58 4.23 8.02
N TYR A 113 -13.54 3.56 8.50
CA TYR A 113 -12.32 3.37 7.71
C TYR A 113 -12.59 2.46 6.52
N ASP A 114 -11.92 2.69 5.39
CA ASP A 114 -11.94 1.74 4.28
C ASP A 114 -11.30 0.41 4.70
N ALA A 115 -12.00 -0.69 4.43
CA ALA A 115 -11.53 -2.03 4.80
C ALA A 115 -10.28 -2.44 3.99
N GLY A 116 -10.19 -2.02 2.73
CA GLY A 116 -9.04 -2.29 1.88
C GLY A 116 -7.79 -1.57 2.37
N ALA A 117 -7.90 -0.26 2.60
CA ALA A 117 -6.84 0.56 3.18
C ALA A 117 -6.39 0.01 4.54
N THR A 118 -7.33 -0.35 5.41
CA THR A 118 -7.04 -0.95 6.72
C THR A 118 -6.28 -2.28 6.58
N SER A 119 -6.72 -3.16 5.70
CA SER A 119 -6.06 -4.46 5.47
C SER A 119 -4.63 -4.29 4.94
N PHE A 120 -4.43 -3.32 4.04
CA PHE A 120 -3.10 -3.01 3.52
C PHE A 120 -2.14 -2.49 4.60
N VAL A 121 -2.61 -1.57 5.44
CA VAL A 121 -1.81 -1.05 6.56
C VAL A 121 -1.41 -2.17 7.53
N LEU A 122 -2.35 -3.08 7.87
CA LEU A 122 -2.05 -4.22 8.73
C LEU A 122 -0.98 -5.13 8.12
N TRP A 123 -1.10 -5.43 6.83
CA TRP A 123 -0.09 -6.21 6.12
C TRP A 123 1.28 -5.52 6.15
N LEU A 124 1.32 -4.21 5.89
CA LEU A 124 2.57 -3.45 5.84
C LEU A 124 3.24 -3.37 7.23
N LYS A 125 2.45 -3.21 8.30
CA LYS A 125 2.93 -3.29 9.70
C LYS A 125 3.55 -4.64 10.02
N GLU A 126 2.94 -5.74 9.58
CA GLU A 126 3.52 -7.07 9.79
C GLU A 126 4.77 -7.30 8.94
N LEU A 127 4.86 -6.73 7.73
CA LEU A 127 6.08 -6.76 6.92
C LEU A 127 7.23 -6.02 7.62
N GLU A 128 7.00 -4.78 8.06
CA GLU A 128 7.97 -3.98 8.82
C GLU A 128 8.49 -4.77 10.04
N LYS A 129 7.57 -5.31 10.84
CA LYS A 129 7.91 -6.13 12.01
C LYS A 129 8.75 -7.36 11.63
N ALA A 130 8.42 -8.04 10.54
CA ALA A 130 9.16 -9.20 10.07
C ALA A 130 10.60 -8.84 9.64
N ILE A 131 10.79 -7.69 8.98
CA ILE A 131 12.12 -7.19 8.62
C ILE A 131 12.94 -6.85 9.87
N ASN A 132 12.35 -6.12 10.83
CA ASN A 132 13.04 -5.75 12.08
C ASN A 132 13.45 -6.98 12.90
N MET A 133 12.63 -8.04 12.94
CA MET A 133 12.98 -9.29 13.62
C MET A 133 14.14 -10.02 12.94
N ARG A 134 14.26 -9.93 11.61
CA ARG A 134 15.36 -10.56 10.88
C ARG A 134 16.70 -9.91 11.22
N GLU A 135 16.73 -8.58 11.29
CA GLU A 135 17.95 -7.82 11.65
C GLU A 135 18.47 -8.22 13.03
N ILE A 136 17.57 -8.39 14.02
CA ILE A 136 17.93 -8.80 15.40
C ILE A 136 18.54 -10.21 15.47
N VAL A 137 18.14 -11.13 14.59
CA VAL A 137 18.60 -12.53 14.62
C VAL A 137 19.91 -12.73 13.84
N THR A 138 20.26 -11.78 12.98
CA THR A 138 21.50 -11.81 12.18
C THR A 138 22.69 -11.09 12.83
N GLU A 139 22.48 -10.38 13.93
CA GLU A 139 23.52 -9.82 14.82
C GLU A 139 23.91 -10.80 15.94
#